data_AF-A0A7S2V418-F1
#
_entry.id   AF-A0A7S2V418-F1
#
_cell.length_a   1.000
_cell.length_b   1.000
_cell.length_c   1.000
_cell.angle_alpha   90.00
_cell.angle_beta   90.00
_cell.angle_gamma   90.00
#
_symmetry.space_group_name_H-M   'P 1'
#
loop_
_entity.id
_entity.type
_entity.pdbx_description
1 polymer ?
#
loop_
_entity_poly.entity_id
_entity_poly.type
_entity_poly.pdbx_seq_one_letter_code
_entity_poly.pdbx_strand_id
1 'polypeptide(L)'
;DWTESEVIKHLESGPAAYQPQSTSTQILEALQQWSSGDGLLGLAPEEMEAAKQRRQLTPAERLQILNHLPQAPVDVHLIVEDCAERLTEEDIESLMATVQ
;
A
#
# COMPACT_ATOMS: atom_id res chain seq x y z
N ASP A 1 9.45 -11.49 33.81
CA ASP A 1 8.22 -11.50 33.02
C ASP A 1 7.69 -10.10 32.87
N TRP A 2 7.62 -9.59 31.64
CA TRP A 2 6.96 -8.32 31.34
C TRP A 2 5.54 -8.64 30.89
N THR A 3 4.55 -7.89 31.36
CA THR A 3 3.18 -8.00 30.86
C THR A 3 2.99 -7.22 29.57
N GLU A 4 2.05 -7.63 28.72
CA GLU A 4 1.75 -6.97 27.44
C GLU A 4 1.41 -5.48 27.62
N SER A 5 0.71 -5.14 28.71
CA SER A 5 0.38 -3.75 29.07
C SER A 5 1.61 -2.90 29.45
N GLU A 6 2.63 -3.50 30.04
CA GLU A 6 3.88 -2.81 30.38
C GLU A 6 4.74 -2.57 29.14
N VAL A 7 4.75 -3.53 28.21
CA VAL A 7 5.44 -3.40 26.92
C VAL A 7 4.79 -2.28 26.08
N ILE A 8 3.47 -2.24 25.98
CA ILE A 8 2.74 -1.19 25.23
C ILE A 8 3.02 0.18 25.84
N LYS A 9 2.88 0.33 27.15
CA LYS A 9 3.18 1.58 27.84
C LYS A 9 4.64 2.02 27.64
N HIS A 10 5.57 1.07 27.61
CA HIS A 10 6.98 1.35 27.36
C HIS A 10 7.23 1.85 25.93
N LEU A 11 6.63 1.20 24.92
CA LEU A 11 6.70 1.61 23.52
C LEU A 11 6.07 3.00 23.29
N GLU A 12 4.98 3.31 23.97
CA GLU A 12 4.31 4.62 23.89
C GLU A 12 5.07 5.73 24.65
N SER A 13 5.83 5.38 25.68
CA SER A 13 6.57 6.34 26.53
C SER A 13 8.02 6.60 26.11
N GLY A 14 8.54 5.85 25.13
CA GLY A 14 9.91 5.99 24.65
C GLY A 14 10.15 7.32 23.92
N PRO A 15 11.41 7.83 23.88
CA PRO A 15 11.77 9.07 23.17
C PRO A 15 11.62 9.01 21.65
N ALA A 16 11.18 7.86 21.12
CA ALA A 16 10.71 7.71 19.77
C ALA A 16 9.21 7.35 19.84
N ALA A 17 8.35 8.36 19.94
CA ALA A 17 7.07 8.24 19.26
C ALA A 17 7.40 7.69 17.86
N TYR A 18 6.85 6.54 17.49
CA TYR A 18 7.12 5.91 16.20
C TYR A 18 6.97 6.98 15.11
N GLN A 19 8.09 7.47 14.60
CA GLN A 19 8.12 8.37 13.47
C GLN A 19 8.45 7.48 12.27
N PRO A 20 7.58 7.41 11.26
CA PRO A 20 7.83 6.65 10.04
C PRO A 20 8.94 7.35 9.23
N GLN A 21 10.19 7.32 9.74
CA GLN A 21 11.34 7.93 9.08
C GLN A 21 11.97 6.99 8.04
N SER A 22 11.59 5.72 8.02
CA SER A 22 12.12 4.77 7.04
C SER A 22 11.39 4.92 5.69
N THR A 23 12.12 4.73 4.59
CA THR A 23 11.55 4.68 3.25
C THR A 23 10.46 3.61 3.16
N SER A 24 10.65 2.46 3.81
CA SER A 24 9.69 1.36 3.82
C SER A 24 8.34 1.72 4.44
N THR A 25 8.35 2.51 5.52
CA THR A 25 7.11 2.97 6.17
C THR A 25 6.36 3.98 5.31
N GLN A 26 7.08 4.86 4.61
CA GLN A 26 6.48 5.82 3.67
C GLN A 26 5.83 5.09 2.48
N ILE A 27 6.51 4.09 1.91
CA ILE A 27 5.96 3.27 0.81
C ILE A 27 4.72 2.51 1.26
N LEU A 28 4.72 1.94 2.47
CA LEU A 28 3.56 1.23 3.02
C LEU A 28 2.35 2.15 3.19
N GLU A 29 2.56 3.37 3.70
CA GLU A 29 1.50 4.39 3.82
C GLU A 29 0.99 4.82 2.45
N ALA A 30 1.89 5.06 1.49
CA ALA A 30 1.52 5.44 0.13
C ALA A 30 0.71 4.34 -0.58
N LEU A 31 1.11 3.07 -0.45
CA LEU A 31 0.34 1.92 -0.95
C LEU A 31 -1.05 1.81 -0.30
N GLN A 32 -1.14 2.09 1.00
CA GLN A 32 -2.42 2.10 1.71
C GLN A 32 -3.33 3.23 1.21
N GLN A 33 -2.79 4.42 0.97
CA GLN A 33 -3.53 5.57 0.45
C GLN A 33 -4.00 5.33 -0.99
N TRP A 34 -3.11 4.82 -1.84
CA TRP A 34 -3.43 4.43 -3.21
C TRP A 34 -4.58 3.41 -3.26
N SER A 35 -4.52 2.39 -2.41
CA SER A 35 -5.58 1.38 -2.30
C SER A 35 -6.90 1.94 -1.76
N SER A 36 -6.83 2.98 -0.93
CA SER A 36 -8.01 3.65 -0.36
C SER A 36 -8.72 4.59 -1.35
N GLY A 37 -8.13 4.81 -2.53
CA GLY A 37 -8.69 5.64 -3.59
C GLY A 37 -8.17 7.08 -3.62
N ASP A 38 -7.00 7.34 -3.02
CA ASP A 38 -6.33 8.62 -3.24
C ASP A 38 -6.02 8.81 -4.74
N GLY A 39 -6.24 10.02 -5.26
CA GLY A 39 -6.10 10.32 -6.69
C GLY A 39 -7.30 9.97 -7.58
N LEU A 40 -8.41 9.42 -7.05
CA LEU A 40 -9.64 9.15 -7.82
C LEU A 40 -10.59 10.37 -7.94
N LEU A 41 -10.06 11.58 -7.82
CA LEU A 41 -10.87 12.81 -7.83
C LEU A 41 -11.51 13.05 -9.20
N GLY A 42 -12.81 13.33 -9.22
CA GLY A 42 -13.55 13.65 -10.44
C GLY A 42 -14.27 12.47 -11.10
N LEU A 43 -14.13 11.25 -10.58
CA LEU A 43 -14.93 10.10 -10.98
C LEU A 43 -16.34 10.16 -10.39
N ALA A 44 -17.30 9.55 -11.08
CA ALA A 44 -18.62 9.33 -10.51
C ALA A 44 -18.53 8.38 -9.28
N PRO A 45 -19.49 8.43 -8.34
CA PRO A 45 -19.45 7.58 -7.15
C PRO A 45 -19.36 6.09 -7.46
N GLU A 46 -20.07 5.61 -8.49
CA GLU A 46 -20.00 4.21 -8.92
C GLU A 46 -18.63 3.81 -9.49
N GLU A 47 -17.99 4.71 -10.24
CA GLU A 47 -16.68 4.47 -10.84
C GLU A 47 -15.58 4.48 -9.78
N MET A 48 -15.71 5.37 -8.78
CA MET A 48 -14.80 5.44 -7.65
C MET A 48 -14.86 4.16 -6.81
N GLU A 49 -16.04 3.62 -6.52
CA GLU A 49 -16.16 2.38 -5.77
C GLU A 49 -15.63 1.18 -6.56
N ALA A 50 -15.89 1.11 -7.87
CA ALA A 50 -15.30 0.08 -8.73
C ALA A 50 -13.76 0.17 -8.75
N ALA A 51 -13.21 1.38 -8.83
CA ALA A 51 -11.77 1.62 -8.77
C ALA A 51 -11.16 1.24 -7.40
N LYS A 52 -11.84 1.54 -6.28
CA LYS A 52 -11.38 1.10 -4.95
C LYS A 52 -11.37 -0.41 -4.81
N GLN A 53 -12.40 -1.09 -5.29
CA GLN A 53 -12.50 -2.55 -5.20
C GLN A 53 -11.35 -3.23 -5.95
N ARG A 54 -11.06 -2.77 -7.16
CA ARG A 54 -9.98 -3.36 -7.96
C ARG A 54 -8.58 -3.00 -7.47
N ARG A 55 -8.39 -1.82 -6.87
CA ARG A 55 -7.12 -1.38 -6.25
C ARG A 55 -6.89 -1.97 -4.85
N GLN A 56 -7.75 -2.88 -4.38
CA GLN A 56 -7.63 -3.46 -3.06
C GLN A 56 -6.55 -4.55 -3.04
N LEU A 57 -5.35 -4.16 -2.62
CA LEU A 57 -4.21 -5.07 -2.49
C LEU A 57 -4.36 -5.94 -1.24
N THR A 58 -4.09 -7.23 -1.37
CA THR A 58 -4.00 -8.11 -0.20
C THR A 58 -2.77 -7.77 0.65
N PRO A 59 -2.74 -8.13 1.94
CA PRO A 59 -1.56 -7.95 2.76
C PRO A 59 -0.30 -8.61 2.18
N ALA A 60 -0.46 -9.74 1.48
CA ALA A 60 0.62 -10.46 0.81
C ALA A 60 1.16 -9.70 -0.41
N GLU A 61 0.28 -9.21 -1.28
CA GLU A 61 0.65 -8.40 -2.45
C GLU A 61 1.38 -7.12 -2.02
N ARG A 62 0.85 -6.41 -1.02
CA ARG A 62 1.47 -5.19 -0.49
C ARG A 62 2.87 -5.46 0.07
N LEU A 63 3.04 -6.59 0.77
CA LEU A 63 4.35 -7.00 1.29
C LEU A 63 5.31 -7.36 0.16
N GLN A 64 4.84 -8.06 -0.88
CA GLN A 64 5.68 -8.41 -2.03
C GLN A 64 6.08 -7.17 -2.85
N ILE A 65 5.17 -6.22 -3.07
CA ILE A 65 5.48 -4.93 -3.68
C ILE A 65 6.56 -4.20 -2.89
N LEU A 66 6.44 -4.15 -1.56
CA LEU A 66 7.44 -3.53 -0.69
C LEU A 66 8.81 -4.24 -0.78
N ASN A 67 8.81 -5.57 -0.82
CA ASN A 67 10.05 -6.37 -0.85
C ASN A 67 10.78 -6.29 -2.20
N HIS A 68 10.03 -6.21 -3.30
CA HIS A 68 10.57 -6.31 -4.65
C HIS A 68 10.69 -4.97 -5.37
N LEU A 69 9.98 -3.92 -4.91
CA LEU A 69 10.02 -2.56 -5.46
C LEU A 69 9.99 -2.55 -6.99
N PRO A 70 8.85 -2.94 -7.59
CA PRO A 70 8.72 -3.18 -9.03
C PRO A 70 9.21 -1.98 -9.85
N GLN A 71 10.04 -2.25 -10.86
CA GLN A 71 10.62 -1.23 -11.74
C GLN A 71 9.98 -1.25 -13.14
N ALA A 72 9.26 -2.33 -13.46
CA ALA A 72 8.53 -2.48 -14.71
C ALA A 72 7.09 -3.01 -14.47
N PRO A 73 6.13 -2.74 -15.37
CA PRO A 73 4.77 -3.24 -15.26
C PRO A 73 4.69 -4.77 -15.13
N VAL A 74 5.60 -5.48 -15.80
CA VAL A 74 5.70 -6.94 -15.72
C VAL A 74 5.96 -7.43 -14.29
N ASP A 75 6.69 -6.67 -13.47
CA ASP A 75 6.95 -7.04 -12.09
C ASP A 75 5.65 -7.00 -11.26
N VAL A 76 4.79 -6.01 -11.52
CA VAL A 76 3.47 -5.91 -10.88
C VAL A 76 2.59 -7.09 -11.28
N HIS A 77 2.61 -7.50 -12.56
CA HIS A 77 1.88 -8.68 -13.03
C HIS A 77 2.35 -10.00 -12.38
N LEU A 78 3.60 -10.07 -11.91
CA LEU A 78 4.13 -11.24 -11.21
C LEU A 78 3.76 -11.25 -9.72
N ILE A 79 3.47 -10.08 -9.13
CA ILE A 79 3.15 -9.93 -7.71
C ILE A 79 1.64 -9.97 -7.47
N VAL A 80 0.86 -9.34 -8.33
CA VAL A 80 -0.59 -9.20 -8.19
C VAL A 80 -1.32 -10.36 -8.88
N GLU A 81 -2.20 -11.03 -8.13
CA GLU A 81 -3.04 -12.09 -8.69
C GLU A 81 -4.10 -11.50 -9.64
N ASP A 82 -4.36 -12.20 -10.74
CA ASP A 82 -5.30 -11.81 -11.82
C ASP A 82 -5.13 -10.35 -12.26
N CYS A 83 -3.88 -9.85 -12.27
CA CYS A 83 -3.56 -8.44 -12.45
C CYS A 83 -4.18 -7.85 -13.72
N ALA A 84 -4.14 -8.56 -14.85
CA ALA A 84 -4.68 -8.09 -16.12
C ALA A 84 -6.22 -7.98 -16.14
N GLU A 85 -6.92 -8.74 -15.31
CA GLU A 85 -8.38 -8.66 -15.18
C GLU A 85 -8.80 -7.64 -14.12
N ARG A 86 -7.95 -7.42 -13.12
CA ARG A 86 -8.24 -6.57 -11.98
C ARG A 86 -7.81 -5.11 -12.19
N LEU A 87 -6.58 -4.87 -12.61
CA LEU A 87 -5.99 -3.53 -12.71
C LEU A 87 -5.92 -3.06 -14.17
N THR A 88 -6.19 -1.77 -14.39
CA THR A 88 -5.94 -1.13 -15.68
C THR A 88 -4.45 -0.80 -15.85
N GLU A 89 -4.01 -0.53 -17.08
CA GLU A 89 -2.64 -0.03 -17.33
C GLU A 89 -2.34 1.24 -16.53
N GLU A 90 -3.31 2.17 -16.45
CA GLU A 90 -3.22 3.39 -15.66
C GLU A 90 -3.09 3.10 -14.14
N ASP A 91 -3.81 2.10 -13.63
CA ASP A 91 -3.67 1.69 -12.23
C ASP A 91 -2.26 1.13 -11.96
N ILE A 92 -1.70 0.35 -12.89
CA ILE A 92 -0.34 -0.21 -12.76
C ILE A 92 0.71 0.90 -12.79
N GLU A 93 0.61 1.84 -13.73
CA GLU A 93 1.51 2.99 -13.80
C GLU A 93 1.42 3.85 -12.52
N SER A 94 0.21 4.10 -12.03
CA SER A 94 -0.03 4.85 -10.79
C SER A 94 0.55 4.12 -9.57
N LEU A 95 0.39 2.80 -9.49
CA LEU A 95 0.97 1.98 -8.43
C LEU A 95 2.50 2.03 -8.46
N MET A 96 3.11 1.92 -9.63
CA MET A 96 4.56 2.01 -9.79
C MET A 96 5.09 3.39 -9.36
N ALA A 97 4.41 4.47 -9.76
CA ALA A 97 4.77 5.82 -9.33
C ALA A 97 4.65 6.02 -7.81
N THR A 98 3.86 5.20 -7.11
CA THR A 98 3.69 5.26 -5.65
C THR A 98 4.88 4.64 -4.90
N VAL A 99 5.60 3.71 -5.52
CA VAL A 99 6.68 2.93 -4.88
C VAL A 99 8.09 3.32 -5.34
N GLN A 100 8.20 4.29 -6.25
CA GLN A 100 9.44 4.85 -6.79
C GLN A 100 9.76 6.20 -6.16
#